data_AF-A0A7S2ZRY4-F1
#
_entry.id   AF-A0A7S2ZRY4-F1
#
_cell.length_a   1.000
_cell.length_b   1.000
_cell.length_c   1.000
_cell.angle_alpha   90.00
_cell.angle_beta   90.00
_cell.angle_gamma   90.00
#
_symmetry.space_group_name_H-M   'P 1'
#
loop_
_entity.id
_entity.type
_entity.pdbx_description
1 polymer ?
#
loop_
_entity_poly.entity_id
_entity_poly.type
_entity_poly.pdbx_seq_one_letter_code
_entity_poly.pdbx_strand_id
1 'polypeptide(L)'
;MQDAGKDYIAGVLAGSAGMIAGYPFDTVKIRGFFRGLTAPLVGGALETGLNYFLYERALEYTTNSSWLGLSRFQNAFISGCAAGVGIAVVLTPVELVKCRMQVDVKQMYR
;
A
#
# COMPACT_ATOMS: atom_id res chain seq x y z
N MET A 1 39.31 41.19 -7.68
CA MET A 1 38.72 40.34 -8.74
C MET A 1 39.27 38.90 -8.72
N GLN A 2 40.50 38.67 -8.23
CA GLN A 2 41.12 37.33 -8.20
C GLN A 2 40.54 36.40 -7.11
N ASP A 3 39.94 36.96 -6.06
CA ASP A 3 39.41 36.20 -4.91
C ASP A 3 38.12 35.43 -5.26
N ALA A 4 37.25 36.01 -6.08
CA ALA A 4 36.00 35.39 -6.51
C ALA A 4 36.21 34.08 -7.29
N GLY A 5 37.32 33.94 -8.02
CA GLY A 5 37.65 32.71 -8.74
C GLY A 5 38.00 31.56 -7.80
N LYS A 6 38.68 31.84 -6.69
CA LYS A 6 39.02 30.84 -5.67
C LYS A 6 37.79 30.36 -4.91
N ASP A 7 36.89 31.28 -4.56
CA ASP A 7 35.64 30.95 -3.85
C ASP A 7 34.71 30.08 -4.70
N TYR A 8 34.67 30.33 -6.02
CA TYR A 8 33.88 29.54 -6.96
C TYR A 8 34.37 28.09 -7.05
N ILE A 9 35.70 27.91 -7.16
CA ILE A 9 36.32 26.57 -7.23
C ILE A 9 36.12 25.83 -5.90
N ALA A 10 36.25 26.51 -4.76
CA ALA A 10 35.99 25.94 -3.44
C ALA A 10 34.53 25.50 -3.29
N GLY A 11 33.57 26.28 -3.79
CA GLY A 11 32.14 25.94 -3.78
C GLY A 11 31.82 24.70 -4.62
N VAL A 12 32.40 24.58 -5.81
CA VAL A 12 32.21 23.41 -6.69
C VAL A 12 32.79 22.14 -6.05
N LEU A 13 33.99 22.23 -5.48
CA LEU A 13 34.63 21.10 -4.80
C LEU A 13 33.87 20.69 -3.52
N ALA A 14 33.37 21.66 -2.74
CA ALA A 14 32.56 21.39 -1.56
C ALA A 14 31.22 20.72 -1.92
N GLY A 15 30.55 21.18 -2.97
CA GLY A 15 29.28 20.61 -3.44
C GLY A 15 29.43 19.18 -3.98
N SER A 16 30.48 18.92 -4.77
CA SER A 16 30.78 17.59 -5.29
C SER A 16 31.23 16.62 -4.19
N ALA A 17 32.04 17.07 -3.23
CA ALA A 17 32.38 16.29 -2.04
C ALA A 17 31.13 15.95 -1.19
N GLY A 18 30.21 16.91 -1.02
CA GLY A 18 28.96 16.70 -0.30
C GLY A 18 28.05 15.65 -0.94
N MET A 19 27.93 15.65 -2.28
CA MET A 19 27.15 14.65 -3.02
C MET A 19 27.73 13.24 -2.90
N ILE A 20 29.07 13.10 -2.96
CA ILE A 20 29.75 11.80 -2.81
C ILE A 20 29.61 11.25 -1.38
N ALA A 21 29.74 12.11 -0.37
CA ALA A 21 29.54 11.74 1.02
C ALA A 21 28.06 11.46 1.37
N GLY A 22 27.11 12.13 0.70
CA GLY A 22 25.67 11.98 0.90
C GLY A 22 25.04 10.81 0.15
N TYR A 23 25.58 10.43 -1.01
CA TYR A 23 25.13 9.29 -1.83
C TYR A 23 24.92 7.97 -1.06
N PRO A 24 25.84 7.52 -0.17
CA PRO A 24 25.62 6.32 0.63
C PRO A 24 24.47 6.48 1.64
N PHE A 25 24.23 7.69 2.16
CA PHE A 25 23.11 7.93 3.07
C PHE A 25 21.77 8.01 2.33
N ASP A 26 21.72 8.53 1.10
CA ASP A 26 20.48 8.61 0.33
C ASP A 26 20.04 7.24 -0.22
N THR A 27 20.97 6.37 -0.62
CA THR A 27 20.63 4.99 -1.01
C THR A 27 20.09 4.17 0.16
N VAL A 28 20.65 4.35 1.37
CA VAL A 28 20.16 3.66 2.58
C VAL A 28 18.82 4.22 3.04
N LYS A 29 18.57 5.54 2.91
CA LYS A 29 17.25 6.15 3.20
C LYS A 29 16.16 5.61 2.30
N ILE A 30 16.37 5.57 0.98
CA ILE A 30 15.38 5.05 0.04
C ILE A 30 15.10 3.57 0.32
N ARG A 31 16.15 2.76 0.52
CA ARG A 31 15.98 1.33 0.82
C ARG A 31 15.32 1.08 2.18
N GLY A 32 15.57 1.95 3.17
CA GLY A 32 14.92 1.91 4.49
C GLY A 32 13.46 2.32 4.44
N PHE A 33 13.12 3.34 3.64
CA PHE A 33 11.75 3.84 3.48
C PHE A 33 10.78 2.79 2.92
N PHE A 34 11.24 1.95 1.98
CA PHE A 34 10.44 0.86 1.44
C PHE A 34 10.48 -0.45 2.27
N ARG A 35 11.34 -0.52 3.30
CA ARG A 35 11.51 -1.73 4.11
C ARG A 35 10.31 -1.86 5.07
N GLY A 36 9.39 -2.77 4.74
CA GLY A 36 8.15 -3.02 5.50
C GLY A 36 6.85 -2.67 4.76
N LEU A 37 6.94 -2.05 3.58
CA LEU A 37 5.78 -1.68 2.75
C LEU A 37 5.15 -2.88 2.02
N THR A 38 5.90 -3.98 1.86
CA THR A 38 5.47 -5.16 1.11
C THR A 38 4.26 -5.85 1.74
N ALA A 39 4.19 -5.95 3.07
CA ALA A 39 3.08 -6.58 3.77
C ALA A 39 1.74 -5.82 3.58
N PRO A 40 1.68 -4.48 3.74
CA PRO A 40 0.52 -3.68 3.36
C PRO A 40 0.14 -3.81 1.88
N LEU A 41 1.12 -3.77 0.97
CA LEU A 41 0.87 -3.83 -0.48
C LEU A 41 0.28 -5.18 -0.92
N VAL A 42 0.89 -6.28 -0.49
CA VAL A 42 0.39 -7.63 -0.79
C VAL A 42 -0.99 -7.82 -0.15
N GLY A 43 -1.17 -7.36 1.09
CA GLY A 43 -2.47 -7.42 1.76
C GLY A 43 -3.57 -6.68 1.01
N GLY A 44 -3.30 -5.45 0.53
CA GLY A 44 -4.28 -4.67 -0.24
C GLY A 44 -4.57 -5.23 -1.65
N ALA A 45 -3.57 -5.80 -2.31
CA ALA A 45 -3.75 -6.47 -3.59
C ALA A 45 -4.63 -7.73 -3.45
N LEU A 46 -4.41 -8.53 -2.40
CA LEU A 46 -5.22 -9.72 -2.12
C LEU A 46 -6.66 -9.35 -1.75
N GLU A 47 -6.84 -8.29 -0.97
CA GLU A 47 -8.16 -7.79 -0.59
C GLU A 47 -8.98 -7.36 -1.80
N THR A 48 -8.41 -6.50 -2.66
CA THR A 48 -9.10 -6.03 -3.86
C THR A 48 -9.43 -7.18 -4.82
N GLY A 49 -8.53 -8.14 -5.01
CA GLY A 49 -8.78 -9.33 -5.83
C GLY A 49 -9.89 -10.22 -5.28
N LEU A 50 -9.88 -10.49 -3.98
CA LEU A 50 -10.91 -11.31 -3.33
C LEU A 50 -12.29 -10.64 -3.39
N ASN A 51 -12.35 -9.31 -3.22
CA ASN A 51 -13.59 -8.55 -3.30
C ASN A 51 -14.24 -8.68 -4.69
N TYR A 52 -13.46 -8.50 -5.75
CA TYR A 52 -13.95 -8.67 -7.13
C TYR A 52 -14.42 -10.10 -7.38
N PHE A 53 -13.66 -11.11 -6.94
CA PHE A 53 -14.03 -12.51 -7.13
C PHE A 53 -15.36 -12.86 -6.45
N LEU A 54 -15.54 -12.45 -5.18
CA LEU A 54 -16.77 -12.70 -4.43
C LEU A 54 -17.95 -11.92 -5.01
N TYR A 55 -17.72 -10.68 -5.46
CA TYR A 55 -18.73 -9.86 -6.12
C TYR A 55 -19.22 -10.49 -7.43
N GLU A 56 -18.31 -10.94 -8.30
CA GLU A 56 -18.67 -11.60 -9.56
C GLU A 56 -19.47 -12.88 -9.31
N ARG A 57 -19.06 -13.71 -8.35
CA ARG A 57 -19.81 -14.90 -7.95
C ARG A 57 -21.20 -14.56 -7.42
N ALA A 58 -21.32 -13.58 -6.52
CA ALA A 58 -22.60 -13.17 -5.96
C ALA A 58 -23.53 -12.56 -7.02
N LEU A 59 -22.98 -11.81 -7.96
CA LEU A 59 -23.71 -11.23 -9.09
C LEU A 59 -24.22 -12.33 -10.03
N GLU A 60 -23.40 -13.33 -10.32
CA GLU A 60 -23.77 -14.51 -11.13
C GLU A 60 -24.93 -15.27 -10.48
N TYR A 61 -24.85 -15.55 -9.17
CA TYR A 61 -25.93 -16.20 -8.43
C TYR A 61 -27.24 -15.42 -8.47
N THR A 62 -27.18 -14.09 -8.29
CA THR A 62 -28.37 -13.24 -8.26
C THR A 62 -28.98 -13.06 -9.66
N THR A 63 -28.15 -13.02 -10.70
CA THR A 63 -28.59 -12.85 -12.10
C THR A 63 -29.16 -14.13 -12.69
N ASN A 64 -28.59 -15.29 -12.34
CA ASN A 64 -29.04 -16.59 -12.84
C ASN A 64 -30.32 -17.07 -12.14
N SER A 65 -30.60 -16.51 -10.96
CA SER A 65 -31.86 -16.70 -10.24
C SER A 65 -32.98 -15.90 -10.92
N SER A 66 -33.54 -16.42 -12.01
CA SER A 66 -34.66 -15.83 -12.77
C SER A 66 -35.91 -15.58 -11.92
N TRP A 67 -36.03 -16.24 -10.76
CA TRP A 67 -37.11 -16.04 -9.79
C TRP A 67 -37.05 -14.71 -9.03
N LEU A 68 -35.87 -14.07 -8.91
CA LEU A 68 -35.72 -12.86 -8.09
C LEU A 68 -36.18 -11.58 -8.80
N GLY A 69 -36.21 -11.55 -10.14
CA GLY A 69 -36.77 -10.43 -10.92
C GLY A 69 -36.27 -9.03 -10.53
N LEU A 70 -35.06 -8.93 -9.95
CA LEU A 70 -34.56 -7.72 -9.31
C LEU A 70 -34.08 -6.68 -10.32
N SER A 71 -34.25 -5.40 -9.98
CA SER A 71 -33.69 -4.29 -10.75
C SER A 71 -32.15 -4.30 -10.70
N ARG A 72 -31.50 -3.74 -11.73
CA ARG A 72 -30.04 -3.68 -11.84
C ARG A 72 -29.36 -3.09 -10.60
N PHE A 73 -30.00 -2.09 -9.98
CA PHE A 73 -29.51 -1.48 -8.73
C PHE A 73 -29.63 -2.40 -7.53
N GLN A 74 -30.70 -3.19 -7.42
CA GLN A 74 -30.89 -4.13 -6.32
C GLN A 74 -29.93 -5.32 -6.44
N ASN A 75 -29.70 -5.81 -7.66
CA ASN A 75 -28.70 -6.84 -7.91
C ASN A 75 -27.29 -6.39 -7.52
N ALA A 76 -26.89 -5.18 -7.91
CA ALA A 76 -25.60 -4.61 -7.53
C ALA A 76 -25.48 -4.41 -6.00
N PHE A 77 -26.56 -3.99 -5.35
CA PHE A 77 -26.58 -3.79 -3.90
C PHE A 77 -26.43 -5.11 -3.13
N ILE A 78 -27.24 -6.13 -3.45
CA ILE A 78 -27.21 -7.43 -2.75
C ILE A 78 -25.90 -8.16 -2.98
N SER A 79 -25.40 -8.18 -4.23
CA SER A 79 -24.09 -8.77 -4.54
C SER A 79 -22.94 -8.03 -3.87
N GLY A 80 -23.01 -6.70 -3.77
CA GLY A 80 -22.07 -5.88 -3.02
C GLY A 80 -22.07 -6.21 -1.52
N CYS A 81 -23.24 -6.33 -0.90
CA CYS A 81 -23.35 -6.75 0.49
C CYS A 81 -22.83 -8.17 0.73
N ALA A 82 -23.16 -9.13 -0.15
CA ALA A 82 -22.70 -10.51 -0.05
C ALA A 82 -21.16 -10.61 -0.19
N ALA A 83 -20.58 -9.89 -1.14
CA ALA A 83 -19.13 -9.79 -1.28
C ALA A 83 -18.47 -9.15 -0.06
N GLY A 84 -19.06 -8.07 0.48
CA GLY A 84 -18.61 -7.39 1.68
C GLY A 84 -18.60 -8.29 2.93
N VAL A 85 -19.65 -9.09 3.13
CA VAL A 85 -19.70 -10.07 4.24
C VAL A 85 -18.67 -11.18 4.03
N GLY A 86 -18.53 -11.68 2.79
CA GLY A 86 -17.57 -12.73 2.47
C GLY A 86 -16.12 -12.30 2.68
N ILE A 87 -15.77 -11.07 2.29
CA ILE A 87 -14.42 -10.54 2.49
C ILE A 87 -14.13 -10.20 3.95
N ALA A 88 -15.13 -9.76 4.73
CA ALA A 88 -14.95 -9.38 6.13
C ALA A 88 -14.34 -10.50 6.97
N VAL A 89 -14.68 -11.77 6.72
CA VAL A 89 -14.13 -12.92 7.47
C VAL A 89 -12.61 -13.07 7.28
N VAL A 90 -12.09 -12.70 6.11
CA VAL A 90 -10.66 -12.76 5.78
C VAL A 90 -9.96 -11.44 6.11
N LEU A 91 -10.64 -10.32 5.90
CA LEU A 91 -10.11 -8.99 6.11
C LEU A 91 -9.90 -8.69 7.60
N THR A 92 -10.85 -9.08 8.45
CA THR A 92 -10.82 -8.79 9.90
C THR A 92 -9.55 -9.32 10.60
N PRO A 93 -9.11 -10.58 10.42
CA PRO A 93 -7.86 -11.04 11.02
C PRO A 93 -6.62 -10.38 10.38
N VAL A 94 -6.66 -10.06 9.08
CA VAL A 94 -5.54 -9.40 8.37
C VAL A 94 -5.35 -7.97 8.86
N GLU A 95 -6.44 -7.22 9.00
CA GLU A 95 -6.44 -5.87 9.57
C GLU A 95 -6.02 -5.90 11.03
N LEU A 96 -6.49 -6.87 11.81
CA LEU A 96 -6.06 -7.03 13.20
C LEU A 96 -4.55 -7.26 13.31
N VAL A 97 -3.96 -8.10 12.45
CA VAL A 97 -2.50 -8.31 12.41
C VAL A 97 -1.77 -7.04 12.00
N LYS A 98 -2.24 -6.32 10.97
CA LYS A 98 -1.67 -5.03 10.55
C LYS A 98 -1.71 -4.00 11.68
N CYS A 99 -2.85 -3.84 12.36
CA CYS A 99 -2.99 -2.95 13.49
C CYS A 99 -2.03 -3.36 14.62
N ARG A 100 -1.94 -4.66 14.95
CA ARG A 100 -1.00 -5.16 15.96
C ARG A 100 0.45 -4.85 15.61
N MET A 101 0.85 -5.01 14.35
CA MET A 101 2.20 -4.63 13.89
C MET A 101 2.46 -3.12 14.02
N GLN A 102 1.44 -2.28 13.84
CA GLN A 102 1.56 -0.82 13.97
C GLN A 102 1.63 -0.35 15.44
N VAL A 103 0.96 -1.02 16.38
CA VAL A 103 1.05 -0.72 17.82
C VAL A 103 2.15 -1.50 18.54
N ASP A 104 2.85 -2.44 17.89
CA ASP A 104 3.95 -3.17 18.52
C ASP A 104 5.22 -2.32 18.63
N VAL A 105 5.31 -1.58 19.75
CA VAL A 105 6.45 -0.70 20.08
C VAL A 105 7.75 -1.48 20.30
N LYS A 106 7.70 -2.80 20.57
CA LYS A 106 8.90 -3.62 20.82
C LYS A 106 9.80 -3.77 19.60
N GLN A 107 9.25 -3.66 18.39
CA GLN A 107 10.04 -3.66 17.14
C GLN A 107 10.76 -2.32 16.92
N MET A 108 10.33 -1.24 17.58
CA MET A 108 10.92 0.10 17.43
C MET A 108 12.12 0.35 18.38
N TYR A 109 12.27 -0.45 19.43
CA TYR A 109 13.29 -0.27 20.48
C TYR A 109 14.48 -1.27 20.39
N ARG A 110 14.56 -2.05 19.31
CA ARG A 110 15.71 -2.91 18.97
C ARG A 110 16.24 -2.52 17.60
#